data_AF-A0A3B9GDW9-F1
#
_entry.id   AF-A0A3B9GDW9-F1
#
_cell.length_a   1.000
_cell.length_b   1.000
_cell.length_c   1.000
_cell.angle_alpha   90.00
_cell.angle_beta   90.00
_cell.angle_gamma   90.00
#
_symmetry.space_group_name_H-M   'P 1'
#
loop_
_entity.id
_entity.type
_entity.pdbx_description
1 polymer ?
#
loop_
_entity_poly.entity_id
_entity_poly.type
_entity_poly.pdbx_seq_one_letter_code
_entity_poly.pdbx_strand_id
1 'polypeptide(L)'
;MCDNPNMREFSSKVLDGPDRAPSRAMLYPVGFDKNDFKKPKIGVASTWSQVTPCNFHIDGLATESAHGIDSAGGKSVIFNTITISDGISMGTEGMKYSLVSREVIADSIETVVGCEGMDGYVAIGGCDKNMP
;
A
#
# COMPACT_ATOMS: atom_id res chain seq x y z
N MET A 1 -14.01 -27.84 -12.55
CA MET A 1 -13.57 -26.53 -13.08
C MET A 1 -13.74 -25.56 -11.94
N CYS A 2 -12.66 -25.12 -11.30
CA CYS A 2 -12.75 -24.03 -10.34
C CYS A 2 -13.03 -22.78 -11.17
N ASP A 3 -14.20 -22.18 -10.99
CA ASP A 3 -14.59 -20.95 -11.67
C ASP A 3 -13.48 -19.90 -11.48
N ASN A 4 -13.05 -19.28 -12.58
CA ASN A 4 -11.96 -18.32 -12.58
C ASN A 4 -12.38 -17.12 -11.71
N PRO A 5 -11.82 -16.93 -10.49
CA PRO A 5 -12.29 -15.89 -9.59
C PRO A 5 -12.04 -14.52 -10.22
N ASN A 6 -13.01 -13.60 -10.07
CA ASN A 6 -12.84 -12.23 -10.54
C ASN A 6 -11.71 -11.56 -9.76
N MET A 7 -10.53 -11.45 -10.36
CA MET A 7 -9.35 -10.85 -9.73
C MET A 7 -9.45 -9.32 -9.57
N ARG A 8 -10.48 -8.67 -10.15
CA ARG A 8 -10.66 -7.21 -10.16
C ARG A 8 -11.97 -6.78 -9.48
N GLU A 9 -12.30 -7.39 -8.35
CA GLU A 9 -13.55 -7.12 -7.64
C GLU A 9 -13.70 -5.65 -7.18
N PHE A 10 -12.59 -5.00 -6.82
CA PHE A 10 -12.59 -3.64 -6.29
C PHE A 10 -12.15 -2.62 -7.33
N SER A 11 -11.07 -2.91 -8.07
CA SER A 11 -10.50 -1.95 -9.01
C SER A 11 -11.38 -1.71 -10.23
N SER A 12 -12.18 -2.69 -10.65
CA SER A 12 -13.13 -2.50 -11.75
C SER A 12 -14.12 -1.36 -11.47
N LYS A 13 -14.56 -1.19 -10.22
CA LYS A 13 -15.52 -0.16 -9.81
C LYS A 13 -14.99 1.26 -10.01
N VAL A 14 -13.67 1.45 -9.92
CA VAL A 14 -13.03 2.78 -10.05
C VAL A 14 -12.36 2.98 -11.40
N LEU A 15 -12.14 1.92 -12.19
CA LEU A 15 -11.39 1.97 -13.45
C LEU A 15 -12.22 1.67 -14.69
N ASP A 16 -13.32 0.92 -14.60
CA ASP A 16 -14.06 0.43 -15.76
C ASP A 16 -15.25 1.35 -16.07
N GLY A 17 -15.57 1.50 -17.35
CA GLY A 17 -16.67 2.36 -17.81
C GLY A 17 -16.21 3.74 -18.32
N PRO A 18 -17.05 4.41 -19.14
CA PRO A 18 -16.73 5.72 -19.70
C PRO A 18 -16.69 6.82 -18.64
N ASP A 19 -17.53 6.72 -17.61
CA ASP A 19 -17.60 7.64 -16.46
C ASP A 19 -16.33 7.62 -15.60
N ARG A 20 -15.54 6.54 -15.65
CA ARG A 20 -14.22 6.42 -14.98
C ARG A 20 -13.05 6.96 -15.80
N ALA A 21 -13.31 7.65 -16.92
CA ALA A 21 -12.24 8.30 -17.70
C ALA A 21 -11.38 9.28 -16.87
N PRO A 22 -11.93 10.12 -15.97
CA PRO A 22 -11.12 10.99 -15.12
C PRO A 22 -10.21 10.22 -14.15
N SER A 23 -10.71 9.15 -13.55
CA SER A 23 -9.91 8.28 -12.66
C SER A 23 -8.72 7.67 -13.41
N ARG A 24 -8.94 7.15 -14.63
CA ARG A 24 -7.84 6.64 -15.46
C ARG A 24 -6.87 7.74 -15.89
N ALA A 25 -7.36 8.96 -16.17
CA ALA A 25 -6.51 10.09 -16.51
C ALA A 25 -5.49 10.42 -15.41
N MET A 26 -5.89 10.32 -14.14
CA MET A 26 -5.01 10.53 -12.98
C MET A 26 -3.94 9.44 -12.82
N LEU A 27 -4.15 8.25 -13.38
CA LEU A 27 -3.25 7.12 -13.22
C LEU A 27 -2.14 7.06 -14.28
N TYR A 28 -2.33 7.67 -15.46
CA TYR A 28 -1.27 7.71 -16.47
C TYR A 28 0.03 8.39 -15.99
N PRO A 29 -0.01 9.57 -15.32
CA PRO A 29 1.20 10.23 -14.83
C PRO A 29 2.00 9.42 -13.79
N VAL A 30 1.34 8.50 -13.07
CA VAL A 30 2.00 7.60 -12.10
C VAL A 30 2.40 6.25 -12.72
N GLY A 31 2.46 6.18 -14.05
CA GLY A 31 3.05 5.05 -14.78
C GLY A 31 2.08 3.93 -15.14
N PHE A 32 0.77 4.17 -15.15
CA PHE A 32 -0.19 3.23 -15.74
C PHE A 32 -0.21 3.36 -17.27
N ASP A 33 -0.35 2.23 -17.94
CA ASP A 33 -0.70 2.18 -19.35
C ASP A 33 -2.13 1.65 -19.58
N LYS A 34 -2.54 1.58 -20.85
CA LYS A 34 -3.90 1.12 -21.22
C LYS A 34 -4.15 -0.34 -20.85
N ASN A 35 -3.14 -1.20 -20.86
CA ASN A 35 -3.26 -2.61 -20.54
C ASN A 35 -3.31 -2.84 -19.03
N ASP A 36 -2.69 -1.97 -18.23
CA ASP A 36 -2.72 -2.03 -16.77
C ASP A 36 -4.13 -1.91 -16.20
N PHE A 37 -5.04 -1.17 -16.86
CA PHE A 37 -6.44 -1.08 -16.44
C PHE A 37 -7.23 -2.39 -16.57
N LYS A 38 -6.63 -3.45 -17.08
CA LYS A 38 -7.22 -4.80 -17.13
C LYS A 38 -6.63 -5.75 -16.09
N LYS A 39 -5.66 -5.30 -15.31
CA LYS A 39 -4.94 -6.09 -14.30
C LYS A 39 -5.52 -5.85 -12.90
N PRO A 40 -5.40 -6.79 -11.96
CA PRO A 40 -5.67 -6.53 -10.55
C PRO A 40 -4.73 -5.43 -10.03
N LYS A 41 -5.29 -4.43 -9.35
CA LYS A 41 -4.53 -3.32 -8.77
C LYS A 41 -4.13 -3.68 -7.35
N ILE A 42 -2.84 -3.85 -7.10
CA ILE A 42 -2.32 -4.32 -5.81
C ILE A 42 -1.52 -3.21 -5.13
N GLY A 43 -1.89 -2.87 -3.90
CA GLY A 43 -1.15 -1.90 -3.09
C GLY A 43 0.11 -2.48 -2.47
N VAL A 44 1.15 -1.66 -2.32
CA VAL A 44 2.30 -1.98 -1.47
C VAL A 44 2.38 -0.91 -0.40
N ALA A 45 1.93 -1.25 0.81
CA ALA A 45 1.92 -0.38 1.98
C ALA A 45 3.30 -0.41 2.64
N SER A 46 4.12 0.58 2.31
CA SER A 46 5.45 0.77 2.86
C SER A 46 5.40 1.53 4.19
N THR A 47 6.20 1.10 5.16
CA THR A 47 6.46 1.87 6.40
C THR A 47 7.83 2.54 6.36
N TRP A 48 8.42 2.71 5.17
CA TRP A 48 9.73 3.34 5.00
C TRP A 48 9.77 4.72 5.66
N SER A 49 10.86 4.98 6.38
CA SER A 49 11.15 6.26 6.99
C SER A 49 12.60 6.32 7.48
N GLN A 50 13.14 7.53 7.56
CA GLN A 50 14.43 7.81 8.16
C GLN A 50 14.37 8.06 9.68
N VAL A 51 13.18 7.96 10.30
CA VAL A 51 13.02 8.17 11.76
C VAL A 51 13.62 7.04 12.61
N THR A 52 13.89 5.88 12.01
CA THR A 52 14.39 4.70 12.73
C THR A 52 15.13 3.75 11.79
N PRO A 53 16.21 3.08 12.23
CA PRO A 53 16.91 2.10 11.41
C PRO A 53 16.03 0.88 11.07
N CYS A 54 15.00 0.59 11.87
CA CYS A 54 14.07 -0.52 11.64
C CYS A 54 13.34 -0.43 10.29
N ASN A 55 13.14 0.78 9.76
CA ASN A 55 12.32 1.02 8.57
C ASN A 55 13.09 1.64 7.39
N PHE A 56 14.34 2.03 7.61
CA PHE A 56 15.14 2.76 6.61
C PHE A 56 15.30 2.02 5.28
N HIS A 57 15.31 0.69 5.30
CA HIS A 57 15.55 -0.18 4.14
C HIS A 57 14.25 -0.70 3.48
N ILE A 58 13.08 -0.30 3.98
CA ILE A 58 11.79 -0.83 3.52
C ILE A 58 11.41 -0.30 2.13
N ASP A 59 11.97 0.82 1.68
CA ASP A 59 11.81 1.32 0.31
C ASP A 59 12.31 0.32 -0.75
N GLY A 60 13.46 -0.32 -0.49
CA GLY A 60 13.98 -1.39 -1.32
C GLY A 60 13.05 -2.59 -1.35
N LEU A 61 12.53 -3.02 -0.19
CA LEU A 61 11.58 -4.14 -0.10
C LEU A 61 10.25 -3.83 -0.81
N ALA A 62 9.77 -2.58 -0.72
CA ALA A 62 8.57 -2.14 -1.41
C ALA A 62 8.74 -2.19 -2.93
N THR A 63 9.90 -1.76 -3.42
CA THR A 63 10.26 -1.80 -4.85
C THR A 63 10.31 -3.24 -5.36
N GLU A 64 10.97 -4.14 -4.63
CA GLU A 64 11.04 -5.57 -5.02
C GLU A 64 9.66 -6.26 -4.95
N SER A 65 8.83 -5.88 -3.97
CA SER A 65 7.44 -6.38 -3.89
C SER A 65 6.61 -5.93 -5.09
N ALA A 66 6.76 -4.67 -5.49
CA ALA A 66 6.11 -4.12 -6.69
C ALA A 66 6.56 -4.85 -7.96
N HIS A 67 7.85 -5.11 -8.13
CA HIS A 67 8.38 -5.91 -9.24
C HIS A 67 7.78 -7.32 -9.28
N GLY A 68 7.66 -7.98 -8.12
CA GLY A 68 7.04 -9.30 -8.01
C GLY A 68 5.57 -9.31 -8.43
N ILE A 69 4.80 -8.31 -7.98
CA ILE A 69 3.39 -8.11 -8.34
C ILE A 69 3.23 -7.92 -9.86
N ASP A 70 4.01 -7.01 -10.44
CA ASP A 70 3.92 -6.69 -11.86
C ASP A 70 4.29 -7.90 -12.73
N SER A 71 5.32 -8.66 -12.31
CA SER A 71 5.74 -9.90 -12.96
C SER A 71 4.70 -11.03 -12.87
N ALA A 72 3.88 -11.05 -11.82
CA ALA A 72 2.79 -12.00 -11.62
C ALA A 72 1.50 -11.61 -12.39
N GLY A 73 1.51 -10.52 -13.15
CA GLY A 73 0.36 -10.06 -13.94
C GLY A 73 -0.57 -9.08 -13.23
N GLY A 74 -0.18 -8.56 -12.06
CA GLY A 74 -0.84 -7.43 -11.41
C GLY A 74 -0.33 -6.08 -11.89
N LYS A 75 -0.91 -5.02 -11.34
CA LYS A 75 -0.35 -3.66 -11.39
C LYS A 75 -0.15 -3.14 -9.97
N SER A 76 1.10 -2.97 -9.59
CA SER A 76 1.50 -2.47 -8.29
C SER A 76 1.29 -0.96 -8.14
N VAL A 77 0.95 -0.53 -6.92
CA VAL A 77 0.94 0.87 -6.49
C VAL A 77 1.57 0.96 -5.12
N ILE A 78 2.78 1.51 -5.04
CA ILE A 78 3.46 1.74 -3.76
C ILE A 78 2.87 3.00 -3.11
N PHE A 79 2.50 2.88 -1.84
CA PHE A 79 2.13 4.01 -0.99
C PHE A 79 2.77 3.84 0.39
N ASN A 80 2.71 4.88 1.23
CA ASN A 80 3.37 4.87 2.53
C ASN A 80 2.36 5.09 3.66
N THR A 81 2.69 4.54 4.84
CA THR A 81 2.10 4.91 6.13
C THR A 81 3.18 5.41 7.08
N ILE A 82 2.79 5.93 8.25
CA ILE A 82 3.72 6.43 9.26
C ILE A 82 4.49 5.28 9.94
N THR A 83 5.56 5.65 10.62
CA THR A 83 6.21 4.80 11.61
C THR A 83 6.87 5.68 12.68
N ILE A 84 7.14 5.10 13.84
CA ILE A 84 7.82 5.74 14.97
C ILE A 84 8.92 4.81 15.50
N SER A 85 9.69 5.27 16.48
CA SER A 85 10.71 4.45 17.13
C SER A 85 10.44 4.38 18.62
N ASP A 86 10.07 3.20 19.11
CA ASP A 86 10.03 2.94 20.55
C ASP A 86 11.42 3.17 21.13
N GLY A 87 12.48 2.61 20.52
CA GLY A 87 13.86 2.76 20.99
C GLY A 87 14.33 4.20 21.19
N ILE A 88 13.87 5.15 20.37
CA ILE A 88 14.19 6.58 20.53
C ILE A 88 13.24 7.26 21.54
N SER A 89 11.95 6.90 21.56
CA SER A 89 10.94 7.57 22.39
C SER A 89 10.88 7.06 23.83
N MET A 90 11.45 5.88 24.11
CA MET A 90 11.48 5.27 25.44
C MET A 90 11.97 6.24 26.52
N GLY A 91 11.24 6.32 27.63
CA GLY A 91 11.59 7.19 28.77
C GLY A 91 11.22 8.66 28.58
N THR A 92 10.55 9.03 27.48
CA THR A 92 10.09 10.39 27.22
C THR A 92 8.56 10.45 27.10
N GLU A 93 8.02 11.67 27.08
CA GLU A 93 6.61 11.93 26.77
C GLU A 93 6.18 11.39 25.40
N GLY A 94 7.13 11.21 24.46
CA GLY A 94 6.89 10.62 23.14
C GLY A 94 6.34 9.20 23.21
N MET A 95 6.65 8.44 24.27
CA MET A 95 6.20 7.05 24.40
C MET A 95 4.67 6.92 24.50
N LYS A 96 3.97 8.02 24.85
CA LYS A 96 2.49 8.09 24.83
C LYS A 96 1.91 7.92 23.42
N TYR A 97 2.72 8.17 22.38
CA TYR A 97 2.31 8.06 20.98
C TYR A 97 2.65 6.69 20.36
N SER A 98 3.35 5.81 21.07
CA SER A 98 3.76 4.52 20.53
C SER A 98 2.56 3.61 20.27
N LEU A 99 1.78 3.26 21.28
CA LEU A 99 0.70 2.28 21.09
C LEU A 99 -0.39 2.76 20.12
N VAL A 100 -0.72 4.05 20.16
CA VAL A 100 -1.72 4.63 19.24
C VAL A 100 -1.25 4.66 17.78
N SER A 101 0.06 4.60 17.52
CA SER A 101 0.54 4.55 16.13
C SER A 101 0.06 3.30 15.41
N ARG A 102 -0.20 2.20 16.12
CA ARG A 102 -0.78 0.98 15.55
C ARG A 102 -2.12 1.27 14.87
N GLU A 103 -3.04 1.95 15.57
CA GLU A 103 -4.36 2.29 15.02
C GLU A 103 -4.22 3.22 13.83
N VAL A 104 -3.35 4.24 13.93
CA VAL A 104 -3.12 5.19 12.84
C VAL A 104 -2.58 4.49 11.59
N ILE A 105 -1.69 3.51 11.77
CA ILE A 105 -1.17 2.69 10.68
C ILE A 105 -2.30 1.87 10.04
N ALA A 106 -3.08 1.15 10.85
CA ALA A 106 -4.20 0.35 10.35
C ALA A 106 -5.21 1.22 9.58
N ASP A 107 -5.67 2.31 10.20
CA ASP A 107 -6.65 3.24 9.62
C ASP A 107 -6.12 3.85 8.32
N SER A 108 -4.83 4.20 8.26
CA SER A 108 -4.24 4.78 7.04
C SER A 108 -4.17 3.78 5.88
N ILE A 109 -3.86 2.51 6.16
CA ILE A 109 -3.83 1.46 5.14
C ILE A 109 -5.25 1.17 4.66
N GLU A 110 -6.20 1.02 5.57
CA GLU A 110 -7.62 0.82 5.23
C GLU A 110 -8.14 1.98 4.36
N THR A 111 -7.81 3.21 4.74
CA THR A 111 -8.21 4.42 4.00
C THR A 111 -7.73 4.37 2.55
N VAL A 112 -6.45 4.09 2.32
CA VAL A 112 -5.89 4.06 0.96
C VAL A 112 -6.43 2.87 0.17
N VAL A 113 -6.41 1.67 0.74
CA VAL A 113 -6.85 0.43 0.07
C VAL A 113 -8.32 0.52 -0.34
N GLY A 114 -9.17 0.99 0.58
CA GLY A 114 -10.61 1.14 0.35
C GLY A 114 -10.94 2.26 -0.63
N CYS A 115 -10.34 3.44 -0.47
CA CYS A 115 -10.61 4.59 -1.32
C CYS A 115 -10.15 4.36 -2.76
N GLU A 116 -8.95 3.78 -2.94
CA GLU A 116 -8.39 3.51 -4.25
C GLU A 116 -8.96 2.25 -4.90
N GLY A 117 -9.78 1.46 -4.20
CA GLY A 117 -10.34 0.22 -4.75
C GLY A 117 -9.25 -0.77 -5.15
N MET A 118 -8.29 -1.03 -4.26
CA MET A 118 -7.26 -2.03 -4.49
C MET A 118 -7.84 -3.45 -4.35
N ASP A 119 -7.43 -4.37 -5.22
CA ASP A 119 -7.90 -5.77 -5.22
C ASP A 119 -7.15 -6.65 -4.21
N GLY A 120 -6.06 -6.12 -3.66
CA GLY A 120 -5.24 -6.72 -2.62
C GLY A 120 -4.10 -5.77 -2.25
N TYR A 121 -3.35 -6.09 -1.20
CA TYR A 121 -2.18 -5.33 -0.82
C TYR A 121 -1.13 -6.19 -0.11
N VAL A 122 0.11 -5.73 -0.14
CA VAL A 122 1.24 -6.23 0.66
C VAL A 122 1.63 -5.14 1.64
N ALA A 123 1.61 -5.43 2.95
CA ALA A 123 2.07 -4.51 3.98
C ALA A 123 3.44 -4.93 4.50
N ILE A 124 4.37 -3.97 4.59
CA ILE A 124 5.75 -4.21 5.02
C ILE A 124 6.02 -3.40 6.29
N GLY A 125 6.07 -4.09 7.42
CA GLY A 125 6.41 -3.53 8.73
C GLY A 125 7.87 -3.79 9.12
N GLY A 126 8.40 -2.95 10.02
CA GLY A 126 9.75 -3.12 10.57
C GLY A 126 9.83 -2.92 12.08
N CYS A 127 9.34 -1.78 12.57
CA CYS A 127 9.26 -1.49 14.01
C CYS A 127 8.04 -2.17 14.66
N ASP A 128 8.05 -2.29 15.99
CA ASP A 128 7.10 -3.07 16.79
C ASP A 128 5.63 -2.81 16.40
N LYS A 129 5.22 -1.55 16.41
CA LYS A 129 3.82 -1.15 16.17
C LYS A 129 3.41 -1.14 14.69
N ASN A 130 4.30 -1.52 13.76
CA ASN A 130 3.97 -1.61 12.33
C ASN A 130 3.35 -2.95 11.95
N MET A 131 3.67 -4.02 12.68
CA MET A 131 3.29 -5.39 12.34
C MET A 131 1.85 -5.78 12.74
N PRO A 132 1.38 -5.48 13.96
CA PRO A 132 -0.02 -5.73 14.34
C PRO A 132 -0.97 -4.71 13.72
#